data_AF-A0A946N6D9-F1
#
_entry.id   AF-A0A946N6D9-F1
#
_cell.length_a   1.000
_cell.length_b   1.000
_cell.length_c   1.000
_cell.angle_alpha   90.00
_cell.angle_beta   90.00
_cell.angle_gamma   90.00
#
_symmetry.space_group_name_H-M   'P 1'
#
loop_
_entity.id
_entity.type
_entity.pdbx_description
1 polymer ?
#
loop_
_entity_poly.entity_id
_entity_poly.type
_entity_poly.pdbx_seq_one_letter_code
_entity_poly.pdbx_strand_id
1 'polypeptide(L)'
;MPTPFIHFHGAVNLNDPLFDLVKPTVSAESTLIASCSMDQKTTDKSQFSLLVHQTLMEFWLGLCQGEALPLTAALDPFAIRSALGSVMILEPNDDASDFYFRLYGTRIAEVMGRDFSRTWLSAHPAAPTVVFAQQYRAAIALRRCIYSENDAAPNMSYSTRWCRLIMPMADGAGEVNRLFVGNVAVPRERTDINTVLPKS
;
A
#
# COMPACT_ATOMS: atom_id res chain seq x y z
N MET A 1 1.97 -1.05 22.12
CA MET A 1 1.10 0.01 21.56
C MET A 1 1.13 -0.15 20.06
N PRO A 2 0.03 -0.04 19.30
CA PRO A 2 0.12 -0.10 17.85
C PRO A 2 1.09 1.00 17.43
N THR A 3 2.09 0.66 16.62
CA THR A 3 3.02 1.66 16.08
C THR A 3 2.16 2.72 15.40
N PRO A 4 2.13 3.97 15.89
CA PRO A 4 1.30 4.98 15.29
C PRO A 4 1.81 5.23 13.86
N PHE A 5 0.89 5.41 12.93
CA PHE A 5 1.24 5.90 11.61
C PHE A 5 1.99 7.23 11.77
N ILE A 6 3.09 7.40 11.03
CA ILE A 6 3.84 8.66 11.00
C ILE A 6 3.32 9.55 9.87
N HIS A 7 2.94 8.94 8.75
CA HIS A 7 2.58 9.65 7.53
C HIS A 7 1.07 9.63 7.24
N PHE A 8 0.27 9.00 8.09
CA PHE A 8 -1.19 9.05 8.07
C PHE A 8 -1.76 9.55 9.41
N HIS A 9 -2.67 10.50 9.33
CA HIS A 9 -3.26 11.23 10.45
C HIS A 9 -4.78 11.05 10.55
N GLY A 10 -5.35 10.17 9.71
CA GLY A 10 -6.77 9.83 9.78
C GLY A 10 -7.11 9.02 11.04
N ALA A 11 -8.38 9.06 11.42
CA ALA A 11 -8.86 8.27 12.54
C ALA A 11 -8.79 6.77 12.21
N VAL A 12 -8.14 6.00 13.08
CA VAL A 12 -8.08 4.54 12.96
C VAL A 12 -9.26 3.94 13.72
N ASN A 13 -10.10 3.17 13.02
CA ASN A 13 -11.14 2.38 13.67
C ASN A 13 -10.50 1.20 14.39
N LEU A 14 -10.63 1.12 15.72
CA LEU A 14 -10.08 -0.01 16.49
C LEU A 14 -10.84 -1.33 16.26
N ASN A 15 -12.05 -1.25 15.71
CA ASN A 15 -12.88 -2.40 15.30
C ASN A 15 -12.88 -2.56 13.77
N ASP A 16 -11.78 -2.20 13.11
CA ASP A 16 -11.64 -2.31 11.67
C ASP A 16 -11.69 -3.78 11.23
N PRO A 17 -12.61 -4.18 10.33
CA PRO A 17 -12.68 -5.55 9.82
C PRO A 17 -11.39 -6.01 9.13
N LEU A 18 -10.49 -5.08 8.77
CA LEU A 18 -9.16 -5.40 8.29
C LEU A 18 -8.37 -6.31 9.26
N PHE A 19 -8.55 -6.12 10.57
CA PHE A 19 -7.78 -6.86 11.58
C PHE A 19 -8.11 -8.36 11.61
N ASP A 20 -9.29 -8.76 11.14
CA ASP A 20 -9.66 -10.17 10.99
C ASP A 20 -9.09 -10.81 9.72
N LEU A 21 -8.83 -9.99 8.69
CA LEU A 21 -8.37 -10.43 7.37
C LEU A 21 -6.84 -10.43 7.24
N VAL A 22 -6.16 -9.52 7.92
CA VAL A 22 -4.70 -9.40 7.90
C VAL A 22 -4.18 -9.87 9.24
N LYS A 23 -3.70 -11.12 9.29
CA LYS A 23 -3.14 -11.68 10.52
C LYS A 23 -1.72 -11.14 10.71
N PRO A 24 -1.34 -10.73 11.93
CA PRO A 24 0.05 -10.42 12.23
C PRO A 24 0.91 -11.64 11.90
N THR A 25 1.71 -11.54 10.83
CA THR A 25 2.67 -12.59 10.52
C THR A 25 3.90 -12.31 11.37
N VAL A 26 4.02 -13.02 12.49
CA VAL A 26 5.20 -12.93 13.35
C VAL A 26 6.27 -13.83 12.76
N SER A 27 7.27 -13.24 12.13
CA SER A 27 8.55 -13.88 11.86
C SER A 27 9.65 -13.15 12.65
N ALA A 28 10.77 -13.82 12.92
CA ALA A 28 11.90 -13.24 13.65
C ALA A 28 12.49 -11.97 12.98
N GLU A 29 12.13 -11.71 11.71
CA GLU A 29 12.67 -10.64 10.87
C GLU A 29 11.61 -9.61 10.43
N SER A 30 10.33 -9.79 10.78
CA SER A 30 9.25 -8.91 10.33
C SER A 30 9.03 -7.75 11.28
N THR A 31 9.32 -6.54 10.82
CA THR A 31 8.85 -5.31 11.46
C THR A 31 7.33 -5.34 11.54
N LEU A 32 6.76 -4.87 12.67
CA LEU A 32 5.32 -4.68 12.81
C LEU A 32 4.80 -3.80 11.65
N ILE A 33 3.86 -4.33 10.87
CA ILE A 33 3.18 -3.57 9.81
C ILE A 33 1.95 -2.93 10.44
N ALA A 34 1.96 -1.61 10.57
CA ALA A 34 0.75 -0.87 10.92
C ALA A 34 -0.15 -0.80 9.68
N SER A 35 -1.45 -1.12 9.81
CA SER A 35 -2.40 -0.99 8.69
C SER A 35 -3.81 -0.67 9.15
N CYS A 36 -4.55 0.07 8.33
CA CYS A 36 -5.97 0.37 8.52
C CYS A 36 -6.69 0.41 7.16
N SER A 37 -7.97 0.07 7.16
CA SER A 37 -8.87 0.34 6.05
C SER A 37 -9.45 1.74 6.17
N MET A 38 -9.78 2.31 5.02
CA MET A 38 -10.32 3.66 4.90
C MET A 38 -11.79 3.59 4.49
N ASP A 39 -12.60 4.46 5.11
CA ASP A 39 -13.96 4.71 4.67
C ASP A 39 -13.96 5.84 3.65
N GLN A 40 -14.37 5.52 2.43
CA GLN A 40 -14.43 6.47 1.31
C GLN A 40 -15.23 7.75 1.62
N LYS A 41 -16.21 7.70 2.53
CA LYS A 41 -17.01 8.87 2.90
C LYS A 41 -16.28 9.88 3.77
N THR A 42 -15.32 9.40 4.56
CA THR A 42 -14.64 10.21 5.58
C THR A 42 -13.15 10.40 5.28
N THR A 43 -12.65 9.73 4.24
CA THR A 43 -11.27 9.82 3.80
C THR A 43 -11.04 11.09 2.99
N ASP A 44 -10.00 11.83 3.32
CA ASP A 44 -9.58 13.04 2.63
C ASP A 44 -8.06 13.07 2.46
N LYS A 45 -7.58 13.75 1.42
CA LYS A 45 -6.14 13.86 1.13
C LYS A 45 -5.34 14.48 2.28
N SER A 46 -5.93 15.39 3.08
CA SER A 46 -5.25 16.03 4.22
C SER A 46 -4.83 15.05 5.32
N GLN A 47 -5.39 13.84 5.32
CA GLN A 47 -4.99 12.77 6.25
C GLN A 47 -3.61 12.19 5.92
N PHE A 48 -3.02 12.49 4.76
CA PHE A 48 -1.70 11.98 4.36
C PHE A 48 -0.65 13.10 4.43
N SER A 49 0.52 12.79 4.96
CA SER A 49 1.66 13.72 4.94
C SER A 49 2.43 13.70 3.62
N LEU A 50 2.37 12.58 2.90
CA LEU A 50 3.13 12.37 1.68
C LEU A 50 2.35 12.88 0.48
N LEU A 51 2.92 13.86 -0.24
CA LEU A 51 2.29 14.48 -1.41
C LEU A 51 1.87 13.44 -2.48
N VAL A 52 2.63 12.35 -2.62
CA VAL A 52 2.27 11.23 -3.50
C VAL A 52 0.94 10.62 -3.06
N HIS A 53 0.75 10.29 -1.78
CA HIS A 53 -0.52 9.74 -1.31
C HIS A 53 -1.67 10.73 -1.37
N GLN A 54 -1.42 12.02 -1.10
CA GLN A 54 -2.42 13.07 -1.29
C GLN A 54 -2.90 13.12 -2.75
N THR A 55 -1.96 13.16 -3.71
CA THR A 55 -2.24 13.22 -5.15
C THR A 55 -3.04 12.00 -5.60
N LEU A 56 -2.62 10.81 -5.16
CA LEU A 56 -3.24 9.55 -5.57
C LEU A 56 -4.62 9.36 -4.95
N MET A 57 -4.81 9.73 -3.69
CA MET A 57 -6.11 9.68 -3.01
C MET A 57 -7.10 10.66 -3.64
N GLU A 58 -6.68 11.90 -3.87
CA GLU A 58 -7.50 12.92 -4.53
C GLU A 58 -7.94 12.46 -5.93
N PHE A 59 -7.00 11.91 -6.71
CA PHE A 59 -7.30 11.34 -8.01
C PHE A 59 -8.30 10.18 -7.93
N TRP A 60 -8.06 9.20 -7.04
CA TRP A 60 -8.92 8.02 -6.91
C TRP A 60 -10.34 8.40 -6.47
N LEU A 61 -10.47 9.26 -5.45
CA LEU A 61 -11.78 9.76 -4.99
C LEU A 61 -12.52 10.55 -6.08
N GLY A 62 -11.80 11.30 -6.91
CA GLY A 62 -12.37 12.04 -8.04
C GLY A 62 -12.95 11.14 -9.15
N LEU A 63 -12.50 9.88 -9.23
CA LEU A 63 -13.06 8.88 -10.15
C LEU A 63 -14.30 8.17 -9.60
N CYS A 64 -14.49 8.19 -8.28
CA CYS A 64 -15.58 7.48 -7.64
C CYS A 64 -16.94 8.14 -7.89
N GLN A 65 -17.99 7.31 -7.95
CA GLN A 65 -19.37 7.75 -8.04
C GLN A 65 -20.14 7.29 -6.80
N GLY A 66 -20.23 8.14 -5.78
CA GLY A 66 -20.76 7.76 -4.47
C GLY A 66 -19.84 6.74 -3.78
N GLU A 67 -20.41 5.60 -3.37
CA GLU A 67 -19.66 4.49 -2.74
C GLU A 67 -19.15 3.44 -3.75
N ALA A 68 -19.37 3.67 -5.05
CA ALA A 68 -18.86 2.78 -6.08
C ALA A 68 -17.34 2.93 -6.23
N LEU A 69 -16.65 1.80 -6.38
CA LEU A 69 -15.24 1.77 -6.78
C LEU A 69 -15.08 2.38 -8.17
N PRO A 70 -13.97 3.09 -8.44
CA PRO A 70 -13.73 3.67 -9.74
C PRO A 70 -13.44 2.57 -10.76
N LEU A 71 -13.85 2.82 -12.01
CA LEU A 71 -13.56 1.91 -13.11
C LEU A 71 -12.07 1.93 -13.44
N THR A 72 -11.45 0.76 -13.57
CA THR A 72 -10.07 0.60 -14.04
C THR A 72 -9.84 1.30 -15.38
N ALA A 73 -10.85 1.29 -16.27
CA ALA A 73 -10.77 1.95 -17.57
C ALA A 73 -10.69 3.48 -17.49
N ALA A 74 -11.05 4.08 -16.35
CA ALA A 74 -10.95 5.51 -16.11
C ALA A 74 -9.57 5.96 -15.61
N LEU A 75 -8.63 5.02 -15.40
CA LEU A 75 -7.27 5.33 -14.97
C LEU A 75 -6.50 6.05 -16.10
N ASP A 76 -6.28 7.35 -15.94
CA ASP A 76 -5.42 8.16 -16.79
C ASP A 76 -4.05 8.41 -16.13
N PRO A 77 -2.95 7.82 -16.64
CA PRO A 77 -1.60 8.05 -16.10
C PRO A 77 -1.14 9.51 -16.17
N PHE A 78 -1.68 10.32 -17.09
CA PHE A 78 -1.28 11.73 -17.22
C PHE A 78 -1.80 12.58 -16.07
N ALA A 79 -2.95 12.24 -15.49
CA ALA A 79 -3.52 12.92 -14.34
C ALA A 79 -2.67 12.79 -13.06
N ILE A 80 -1.81 11.77 -12.98
CA ILE A 80 -0.97 11.45 -11.81
C ILE A 80 0.54 11.49 -12.13
N ARG A 81 0.95 12.21 -13.18
CA ARG A 81 2.32 12.19 -13.71
C ARG A 81 3.41 12.41 -12.66
N SER A 82 3.18 13.28 -11.68
CA SER A 82 4.13 13.58 -10.57
C SER A 82 4.33 12.40 -9.60
N ALA A 83 3.32 11.54 -9.48
CA ALA A 83 3.28 10.38 -8.59
C ALA A 83 3.59 9.06 -9.30
N LEU A 84 3.57 9.01 -10.65
CA LEU A 84 3.65 7.78 -11.45
C LEU A 84 4.86 6.89 -11.12
N GLY A 85 6.02 7.49 -10.83
CA GLY A 85 7.21 6.75 -10.42
C GLY A 85 7.06 5.98 -9.11
N SER A 86 6.06 6.30 -8.29
CA SER A 86 5.74 5.68 -7.00
C SER A 86 4.46 4.83 -7.05
N VAL A 87 3.96 4.51 -8.24
CA VAL A 87 2.75 3.72 -8.43
C VAL A 87 3.09 2.26 -8.75
N MET A 88 2.29 1.32 -8.26
CA MET A 88 2.17 -0.04 -8.80
C MET A 88 0.74 -0.28 -9.24
N ILE A 89 0.57 -1.03 -10.32
CA ILE A 89 -0.75 -1.56 -10.72
C ILE A 89 -0.65 -3.08 -10.63
N LEU A 90 -1.45 -3.65 -9.73
CA LEU A 90 -1.55 -5.11 -9.59
C LEU A 90 -2.87 -5.60 -10.16
N GLU A 91 -2.84 -6.80 -10.74
CA GLU A 91 -4.01 -7.54 -11.18
C GLU A 91 -4.07 -8.86 -10.42
N PRO A 92 -5.16 -9.14 -9.67
CA PRO A 92 -5.35 -10.45 -9.06
C PRO A 92 -5.57 -11.50 -10.16
N ASN A 93 -5.15 -12.74 -9.90
CA ASN A 93 -5.70 -13.90 -10.62
C ASN A 93 -7.14 -14.18 -10.17
N ASP A 94 -7.80 -15.16 -10.80
CA ASP A 94 -9.23 -15.44 -10.65
C ASP A 94 -9.69 -15.63 -9.18
N ASP A 95 -8.84 -16.19 -8.32
CA ASP A 95 -9.13 -16.44 -6.90
C ASP A 95 -8.42 -15.47 -5.95
N ALA A 96 -7.76 -14.44 -6.48
CA ALA A 96 -6.92 -13.47 -5.75
C ALA A 96 -5.83 -14.13 -4.87
N SER A 97 -5.39 -15.35 -5.22
CA SER A 97 -4.29 -16.02 -4.53
C SER A 97 -2.93 -15.41 -4.87
N ASP A 98 -2.77 -14.79 -6.04
CA ASP A 98 -1.55 -14.12 -6.49
C ASP A 98 -1.86 -12.86 -7.30
N PHE A 99 -0.86 -11.99 -7.46
CA PHE A 99 -1.01 -10.66 -8.06
C PHE A 99 0.06 -10.40 -9.11
N TYR A 100 -0.37 -10.07 -10.33
CA TYR A 100 0.51 -9.74 -11.44
C TYR A 100 0.79 -8.24 -11.48
N PHE A 101 2.07 -7.85 -11.50
CA PHE A 101 2.48 -6.46 -11.65
C PHE A 101 2.32 -6.00 -13.11
N ARG A 102 1.23 -5.28 -13.39
CA ARG A 102 1.00 -4.62 -14.70
C ARG A 102 1.90 -3.39 -14.87
N LEU A 103 2.17 -2.69 -13.78
CA LEU A 103 3.09 -1.55 -13.73
C LEU A 103 3.84 -1.56 -12.40
N TYR A 104 5.13 -1.26 -12.47
CA TYR A 104 5.98 -1.05 -11.30
C TYR A 104 6.72 0.27 -11.45
N GLY A 105 6.47 1.21 -10.55
CA GLY A 105 6.99 2.57 -10.64
C GLY A 105 8.51 2.63 -10.53
N THR A 106 9.13 3.51 -11.33
CA THR A 106 10.59 3.62 -11.42
C THR A 106 11.27 4.02 -10.11
N ARG A 107 10.66 4.92 -9.31
CA ARG A 107 11.20 5.29 -7.99
C ARG A 107 11.15 4.12 -7.01
N ILE A 108 10.17 3.22 -7.15
CA ILE A 108 10.09 2.00 -6.35
C ILE A 108 11.22 1.04 -6.77
N ALA A 109 11.39 0.84 -8.09
CA ALA A 109 12.43 -0.02 -8.64
C ALA A 109 13.84 0.45 -8.26
N GLU A 110 14.09 1.77 -8.26
CA GLU A 110 15.36 2.37 -7.84
C GLU A 110 15.71 2.01 -6.40
N VAL A 111 14.74 2.12 -5.48
CA VAL A 111 14.96 1.80 -4.05
C VAL A 111 15.07 0.29 -3.82
N MET A 112 14.28 -0.51 -4.54
CA MET A 112 14.30 -1.97 -4.45
C MET A 112 15.48 -2.61 -5.19
N GLY A 113 16.19 -1.85 -6.02
CA GLY A 113 17.28 -2.33 -6.88
C GLY A 113 16.83 -3.23 -8.04
N ARG A 114 15.51 -3.38 -8.27
CA ARG A 114 14.95 -4.26 -9.29
C ARG A 114 13.54 -3.81 -9.71
N ASP A 115 13.29 -3.88 -11.02
CA ASP A 115 11.95 -3.76 -11.60
C ASP A 115 11.23 -5.12 -11.58
N PHE A 116 10.04 -5.15 -10.99
CA PHE A 116 9.17 -6.33 -10.92
C PHE A 116 7.98 -6.24 -11.88
N SER A 117 7.98 -5.29 -12.81
CA SER A 117 6.99 -5.24 -13.89
C SER A 117 6.93 -6.56 -14.61
N ARG A 118 5.71 -7.00 -14.92
CA ARG A 118 5.41 -8.25 -15.65
C ARG A 118 5.78 -9.53 -14.92
N THR A 119 5.94 -9.48 -13.60
CA THR A 119 6.09 -10.67 -12.76
C THR A 119 4.90 -10.87 -11.83
N TRP A 120 4.74 -12.08 -11.31
CA TRP A 120 3.82 -12.37 -10.21
C TRP A 120 4.42 -11.95 -8.87
N LEU A 121 3.58 -11.61 -7.89
CA LEU A 121 4.01 -11.31 -6.52
C LEU A 121 4.73 -12.50 -5.89
N SER A 122 4.27 -13.73 -6.17
CA SER A 122 4.93 -14.96 -5.73
C SER A 122 6.37 -15.13 -6.24
N ALA A 123 6.76 -14.46 -7.33
CA ALA A 123 8.13 -14.48 -7.83
C ALA A 123 9.09 -13.61 -6.98
N HIS A 124 8.55 -12.79 -6.06
CA HIS A 124 9.35 -11.95 -5.20
C HIS A 124 9.88 -12.78 -4.00
N PRO A 125 11.21 -12.88 -3.81
CA PRO A 125 11.83 -13.84 -2.90
C PRO A 125 11.73 -13.46 -1.40
N ALA A 126 10.96 -12.43 -1.03
CA ALA A 126 11.03 -11.84 0.30
C ALA A 126 9.81 -12.18 1.15
N ALA A 127 10.01 -12.58 2.41
CA ALA A 127 8.94 -12.91 3.36
C ALA A 127 7.81 -11.85 3.52
N PRO A 128 8.05 -10.52 3.39
CA PRO A 128 6.98 -9.53 3.44
C PRO A 128 5.91 -9.67 2.34
N THR A 129 6.16 -10.43 1.27
CA THR A 129 5.17 -10.68 0.19
C THR A 129 3.92 -11.38 0.70
N VAL A 130 4.04 -12.24 1.71
CA VAL A 130 2.90 -12.93 2.33
C VAL A 130 1.98 -11.92 3.02
N VAL A 131 2.54 -10.94 3.73
CA VAL A 131 1.73 -9.92 4.41
C VAL A 131 1.11 -8.95 3.42
N PHE A 132 1.86 -8.51 2.40
CA PHE A 132 1.31 -7.64 1.37
C PHE A 132 0.22 -8.34 0.55
N ALA A 133 0.35 -9.64 0.27
CA ALA A 133 -0.70 -10.43 -0.34
C ALA A 133 -1.99 -10.45 0.51
N GLN A 134 -1.88 -10.57 1.84
CA GLN A 134 -3.05 -10.47 2.72
C GLN A 134 -3.71 -9.10 2.64
N GLN A 135 -2.94 -8.01 2.62
CA GLN A 135 -3.48 -6.66 2.47
C GLN A 135 -4.16 -6.46 1.11
N TYR A 136 -3.57 -6.97 0.02
CA TYR A 136 -4.18 -6.92 -1.30
C TYR A 136 -5.50 -7.69 -1.37
N ARG A 137 -5.55 -8.89 -0.80
CA ARG A 137 -6.80 -9.68 -0.68
C ARG A 137 -7.83 -8.97 0.19
N ALA A 138 -7.40 -8.36 1.29
CA ALA A 138 -8.29 -7.60 2.17
C ALA A 138 -8.89 -6.37 1.46
N ALA A 139 -8.11 -5.66 0.62
CA ALA A 139 -8.63 -4.53 -0.16
C ALA A 139 -9.73 -4.97 -1.14
N ILE A 140 -9.56 -6.15 -1.76
CA ILE A 140 -10.57 -6.77 -2.62
C ILE A 140 -11.81 -7.14 -1.81
N ALA A 141 -11.63 -7.91 -0.73
CA ALA A 141 -12.73 -8.45 0.07
C ALA A 141 -13.57 -7.35 0.76
N LEU A 142 -12.90 -6.33 1.30
CA LEU A 142 -13.57 -5.20 1.95
C LEU A 142 -14.09 -4.15 0.96
N ARG A 143 -13.58 -4.16 -0.28
CA ARG A 143 -13.80 -3.10 -1.28
C ARG A 143 -13.47 -1.71 -0.71
N ARG A 144 -12.37 -1.63 0.03
CA ARG A 144 -11.90 -0.42 0.71
C ARG A 144 -10.44 -0.18 0.44
N CYS A 145 -10.05 1.08 0.43
CA CYS A 145 -8.65 1.44 0.41
C CYS A 145 -7.99 0.96 1.72
N ILE A 146 -6.74 0.51 1.63
CA ILE A 146 -5.93 0.11 2.78
C ILE A 146 -4.67 0.95 2.80
N TYR A 147 -4.34 1.50 3.96
CA TYR A 147 -3.08 2.17 4.20
C TYR A 147 -2.21 1.33 5.13
N SER A 148 -0.90 1.31 4.89
CA SER A 148 0.05 0.64 5.77
C SER A 148 1.40 1.31 5.83
N GLU A 149 2.06 1.20 6.98
CA GLU A 149 3.45 1.61 7.20
C GLU A 149 4.27 0.47 7.79
N ASN A 150 5.47 0.28 7.27
CA ASN A 150 6.41 -0.68 7.83
C ASN A 150 7.85 -0.26 7.56
N ASP A 151 8.76 -0.50 8.52
CA ASP A 151 10.19 -0.37 8.23
C ASP A 151 10.61 -1.49 7.28
N ALA A 152 11.57 -1.18 6.40
CA ALA A 152 12.24 -2.18 5.62
C ALA A 152 12.94 -3.18 6.56
N ALA A 153 12.99 -4.44 6.11
CA ALA A 153 13.71 -5.47 6.85
C ALA A 153 15.20 -5.08 6.95
N PRO A 154 15.89 -5.43 8.04
CA PRO A 154 17.32 -5.14 8.26
C PRO A 154 18.23 -5.53 7.08
N ASN A 155 17.91 -6.63 6.39
CA ASN A 155 18.66 -7.12 5.24
C ASN A 155 18.45 -6.30 3.95
N MET A 156 17.42 -5.45 3.90
CA MET A 156 17.11 -4.56 2.77
C MET A 156 17.61 -3.15 3.06
N SER A 157 17.21 -2.58 4.20
CA SER A 157 17.62 -1.25 4.63
C SER A 157 17.25 -1.03 6.09
N TYR A 158 18.18 -0.50 6.89
CA TYR A 158 17.90 -0.06 8.25
C TYR A 158 17.24 1.33 8.30
N SER A 159 17.28 2.09 7.21
CA SER A 159 16.94 3.50 7.16
C SER A 159 15.74 3.81 6.26
N THR A 160 14.96 2.81 5.86
CA THR A 160 13.81 3.02 4.96
C THR A 160 12.52 2.59 5.62
N ARG A 161 11.50 3.45 5.56
CA ARG A 161 10.11 3.11 5.83
C ARG A 161 9.32 3.05 4.53
N TRP A 162 8.51 2.02 4.37
CA TRP A 162 7.57 1.88 3.27
C TRP A 162 6.19 2.35 3.73
N CYS A 163 5.63 3.30 2.99
CA CYS A 163 4.28 3.82 3.17
C CYS A 163 3.46 3.43 1.95
N ARG A 164 2.44 2.61 2.14
CA ARG A 164 1.67 2.00 1.06
C ARG A 164 0.19 2.35 1.17
N LEU A 165 -0.34 2.90 0.09
CA LEU A 165 -1.76 3.18 -0.10
C LEU A 165 -2.29 2.26 -1.20
N ILE A 166 -3.14 1.31 -0.84
CA ILE A 166 -3.76 0.33 -1.74
C ILE A 166 -5.18 0.79 -2.02
N MET A 167 -5.53 0.99 -3.29
CA MET A 167 -6.84 1.49 -3.69
C MET A 167 -7.45 0.54 -4.73
N PRO A 168 -8.54 -0.18 -4.39
CA PRO A 168 -9.17 -1.11 -5.32
C PRO A 168 -9.88 -0.37 -6.46
N MET A 169 -9.88 -0.97 -7.64
CA MET A 169 -10.61 -0.50 -8.82
C MET A 169 -11.39 -1.66 -9.43
N ALA A 170 -12.54 -1.34 -10.01
CA ALA A 170 -13.47 -2.32 -10.56
C ALA A 170 -13.48 -2.34 -12.09
N ASP A 171 -13.91 -3.45 -12.68
CA ASP A 171 -14.31 -3.51 -14.08
C ASP A 171 -15.74 -3.01 -14.30
N GLY A 172 -16.24 -3.13 -15.53
CA GLY A 172 -17.61 -2.73 -15.88
C GLY A 172 -18.70 -3.62 -15.25
N ALA A 173 -18.37 -4.79 -14.71
CA ALA A 173 -19.28 -5.65 -13.96
C ALA A 173 -19.29 -5.32 -12.45
N GLY A 174 -18.38 -4.44 -11.99
CA GLY A 174 -18.25 -4.05 -10.58
C GLY A 174 -17.28 -4.93 -9.79
N GLU A 175 -16.63 -5.90 -10.44
CA GLU A 175 -15.66 -6.80 -9.81
C GLU A 175 -14.28 -6.15 -9.71
N VAL A 176 -13.59 -6.34 -8.58
CA VAL A 176 -12.27 -5.74 -8.37
C VAL A 176 -11.26 -6.45 -9.27
N ASN A 177 -10.83 -5.77 -10.33
CA ASN A 177 -9.89 -6.32 -11.30
C ASN A 177 -8.50 -5.67 -11.22
N ARG A 178 -8.33 -4.56 -10.51
CA ARG A 178 -7.02 -3.92 -10.30
C ARG A 178 -6.89 -3.40 -8.88
N LEU A 179 -5.66 -3.39 -8.40
CA LEU A 179 -5.23 -2.60 -7.26
C LEU A 179 -4.30 -1.50 -7.75
N PHE A 180 -4.71 -0.26 -7.54
CA PHE A 180 -3.91 0.93 -7.78
C PHE A 180 -3.17 1.29 -6.48
N VAL A 181 -1.85 1.18 -6.48
CA VAL A 181 -1.06 1.24 -5.24
C VAL A 181 -0.05 2.38 -5.30
N GLY A 182 -0.13 3.32 -4.36
CA GLY A 182 0.91 4.30 -4.10
C GLY A 182 1.90 3.76 -3.07
N ASN A 183 3.13 3.44 -3.47
CA ASN A 183 4.16 2.88 -2.60
C ASN A 183 5.37 3.82 -2.54
N VAL A 184 5.61 4.39 -1.36
CA VAL A 184 6.61 5.43 -1.14
C VAL A 184 7.64 4.92 -0.14
N ALA A 185 8.92 4.98 -0.53
CA ALA A 185 10.04 4.81 0.39
C ALA A 185 10.37 6.16 1.03
N VAL A 186 10.35 6.21 2.35
CA VAL A 186 10.69 7.40 3.14
C VAL A 186 11.97 7.10 3.93
N PRO A 187 13.02 7.94 3.84
CA PRO A 187 14.18 7.83 4.70
C PRO A 187 13.79 8.02 6.17
N ARG A 188 14.32 7.17 7.06
CA ARG A 188 14.22 7.31 8.51
C ARG A 188 15.23 8.36 8.98
N GLU A 189 14.82 9.30 9.82
CA GLU A 189 15.75 10.24 10.43
C GLU A 189 16.66 9.51 11.44
N ARG A 190 17.89 10.02 11.64
CA ARG A 190 18.91 9.41 12.53
C ARG A 190 18.41 9.20 13.97
N THR A 191 17.47 10.02 14.41
CA THR A 191 16.87 9.97 15.76
C THR A 191 16.03 8.70 15.98
N ASP A 192 15.41 8.15 14.91
CA ASP A 192 14.58 6.94 14.97
C ASP A 192 15.37 5.63 15.00
N ILE A 193 16.66 5.69 14.64
CA ILE A 193 17.55 4.52 14.53
C ILE A 193 18.13 4.18 15.91
N ASN A 194 18.38 5.21 16.75
CA ASN A 194 18.95 5.08 18.09
C ASN A 194 17.94 4.65 19.16
N THR A 195 16.64 4.65 18.86
CA THR A 195 15.58 4.18 19.76
C THR A 195 15.32 2.69 19.63
N VAL A 196 15.75 2.06 18.53
CA VAL A 196 15.50 0.64 18.22
C VAL A 196 16.73 -0.23 18.51
N LEU A 197 17.93 0.35 18.50
CA LEU A 197 19.15 -0.35 18.91
C LEU A 197 19.45 -0.06 20.39
N PRO A 198 19.55 -1.08 21.27
CA PRO A 198 20.01 -0.85 22.63
C PRO A 198 21.42 -0.25 22.56
N LYS A 199 21.65 0.80 23.37
CA LYS A 199 23.00 1.34 23.57
C LYS A 199 23.90 0.20 24.06
N SER A 200 24.98 -0.04 23.32
CA SER A 200 26.09 -0.92 23.72
C SER A 200 26.70 -0.48 25.03
#